data_AF-A0A381UW70-F1
#
_entry.id   AF-A0A381UW70-F1
#
_cell.length_a   1.000
_cell.length_b   1.000
_cell.length_c   1.000
_cell.angle_alpha   90.00
_cell.angle_beta   90.00
_cell.angle_gamma   90.00
#
_symmetry.space_group_name_H-M   'P 1'
#
loop_
_entity.id
_entity.type
_entity.pdbx_description
1 polymer ?
#
loop_
_entity_poly.entity_id
_entity_poly.type
_entity_poly.pdbx_seq_one_letter_code
_entity_poly.pdbx_strand_id
1 'polypeptide(L)'
;SIFNERYLWYKYTKKTEQKWGTPIYLQLAIIKMESDFDWLAKPERQKIFKVIPYKRPSSSFGYSQAVKGTWDQYKKETNNKLATRARFRDSVDFIGWYTDKTEKLLKISKKDVYRQYLAYHEGWGNYKNYKNNQKVIILAKKVTEQANEYRKQLKKCQKRL
;
A
#
# COMPACT_ATOMS: atom_id res chain seq x y z
N SER A 1 14.35 13.55 -5.82
CA SER A 1 12.92 13.20 -5.81
C SER A 1 12.83 11.74 -6.14
N ILE A 2 11.95 11.00 -5.45
CA ILE A 2 11.79 9.55 -5.64
C ILE A 2 11.59 9.15 -7.11
N PHE A 3 10.96 10.01 -7.91
CA PHE A 3 10.71 9.78 -9.33
C PHE A 3 11.95 9.93 -10.21
N ASN A 4 12.93 10.75 -9.80
CA ASN A 4 14.18 10.95 -10.53
C ASN A 4 15.21 9.86 -10.20
N GLU A 5 15.25 9.43 -8.95
CA GLU A 5 16.22 8.42 -8.47
C GLU A 5 15.76 6.99 -8.84
N ARG A 6 14.46 6.77 -9.05
CA ARG A 6 13.89 5.43 -9.26
C ARG A 6 12.89 5.43 -10.43
N TYR A 7 13.38 5.67 -11.64
CA TYR A 7 12.58 5.71 -12.87
C TYR A 7 11.65 4.50 -13.05
N LEU A 8 12.12 3.28 -12.74
CA LEU A 8 11.31 2.07 -12.83
C LEU A 8 10.07 2.11 -11.90
N TRP A 9 10.18 2.74 -10.73
CA TRP A 9 9.04 2.87 -9.83
C TRP A 9 7.98 3.80 -10.39
N TYR A 10 8.39 4.91 -11.01
CA TYR A 10 7.48 5.78 -11.74
C TYR A 10 6.77 5.00 -12.85
N LYS A 11 7.52 4.24 -13.66
CA LYS A 11 6.94 3.43 -14.75
C LYS A 11 5.88 2.44 -14.24
N TYR A 12 6.15 1.72 -13.16
CA TYR A 12 5.21 0.72 -12.63
C TYR A 12 4.01 1.35 -11.92
N THR A 13 4.21 2.44 -11.18
CA THR A 13 3.10 3.17 -10.54
C THR A 13 2.21 3.84 -11.57
N LYS A 14 2.78 4.40 -12.65
CA LYS A 14 2.03 4.97 -13.77
C LYS A 14 1.20 3.90 -14.50
N LYS A 15 1.77 2.73 -14.75
CA LYS A 15 1.04 1.60 -15.36
C LYS A 15 -0.14 1.15 -14.47
N THR A 16 0.08 1.12 -13.15
CA THR A 16 -0.97 0.80 -12.17
C THR A 16 -2.07 1.86 -12.17
N GLU A 17 -1.70 3.14 -12.21
CA GLU A 17 -2.66 4.26 -12.30
C GLU A 17 -3.51 4.15 -13.56
N GLN A 18 -2.91 3.83 -14.72
CA GLN A 18 -3.65 3.62 -15.96
C GLN A 18 -4.61 2.43 -15.90
N LYS A 19 -4.20 1.33 -15.25
CA LYS A 19 -4.98 0.10 -15.15
C LYS A 19 -6.15 0.21 -14.16
N TRP A 20 -5.92 0.79 -12.98
CA TRP A 20 -6.85 0.77 -11.86
C TRP A 20 -7.43 2.14 -11.51
N GLY A 21 -6.87 3.23 -12.03
CA GLY A 21 -7.23 4.60 -11.66
C GLY A 21 -6.64 5.06 -10.32
N THR A 22 -5.83 4.23 -9.65
CA THR A 22 -5.24 4.55 -8.34
C THR A 22 -4.10 5.55 -8.51
N PRO A 23 -4.17 6.75 -7.91
CA PRO A 23 -3.18 7.77 -8.14
C PRO A 23 -1.77 7.36 -7.70
N ILE A 24 -0.74 7.73 -8.47
CA ILE A 24 0.67 7.40 -8.18
C ILE A 24 1.08 7.77 -6.76
N TYR A 25 0.67 8.97 -6.29
CA TYR A 25 1.04 9.45 -4.96
C TYR A 25 0.43 8.59 -3.83
N LEU A 26 -0.75 8.00 -4.03
CA LEU A 26 -1.38 7.12 -3.06
C LEU A 26 -0.63 5.79 -3.00
N GLN A 27 -0.28 5.23 -4.16
CA GLN A 27 0.50 3.99 -4.23
C GLN A 27 1.81 4.12 -3.46
N LEU A 28 2.59 5.18 -3.73
CA LEU A 28 3.87 5.40 -3.06
C LEU A 28 3.73 5.69 -1.56
N ALA A 29 2.70 6.44 -1.15
CA ALA A 29 2.49 6.74 0.26
C ALA A 29 2.15 5.49 1.08
N ILE A 30 1.37 4.56 0.51
CA ILE A 30 1.11 3.25 1.11
C ILE A 30 2.43 2.48 1.24
N ILE A 31 3.22 2.34 0.17
CA ILE A 31 4.50 1.61 0.25
C ILE A 31 5.44 2.21 1.29
N LYS A 32 5.57 3.55 1.32
CA LYS A 32 6.42 4.25 2.30
C LYS A 32 5.97 3.94 3.73
N MET A 33 4.67 3.96 4.01
CA MET A 33 4.16 3.70 5.35
C MET A 33 4.27 2.23 5.76
N GLU A 34 3.99 1.31 4.83
CA GLU A 34 3.93 -0.12 5.12
C GLU A 34 5.32 -0.76 5.23
N SER A 35 6.29 -0.29 4.44
CA SER A 35 7.58 -0.97 4.31
C SER A 35 8.79 -0.06 4.34
N ASP A 36 8.60 1.26 4.32
CA ASP A 36 9.66 2.21 3.99
C ASP A 36 10.42 1.86 2.69
N PHE A 37 9.70 1.26 1.74
CA PHE A 37 10.25 0.70 0.51
C PHE A 37 11.26 -0.45 0.69
N ASP A 38 11.23 -1.16 1.81
CA ASP A 38 11.97 -2.41 1.99
C ASP A 38 11.20 -3.59 1.39
N TRP A 39 11.80 -4.23 0.38
CA TRP A 39 11.25 -5.39 -0.30
C TRP A 39 11.22 -6.66 0.57
N LEU A 40 11.99 -6.67 1.66
CA LEU A 40 12.04 -7.75 2.65
C LEU A 40 11.30 -7.43 3.94
N ALA A 41 10.62 -6.29 4.02
CA ALA A 41 9.88 -5.86 5.20
C ALA A 41 8.97 -6.98 5.73
N LYS A 42 9.10 -7.27 7.02
CA LYS A 42 8.30 -8.28 7.75
C LYS A 42 7.97 -7.72 9.13
N PRO A 43 6.80 -8.05 9.69
CA PRO A 43 6.51 -7.75 11.09
C PRO A 43 7.59 -8.31 12.00
N GLU A 44 7.90 -7.54 13.04
CA GLU A 44 8.79 -8.00 14.11
C GLU A 44 8.23 -9.29 14.73
N ARG A 45 9.13 -10.19 15.11
CA ARG A 45 8.73 -11.40 15.83
C ARG A 45 8.21 -10.97 17.21
N GLN A 46 7.08 -11.54 17.62
CA GLN A 46 6.68 -11.43 19.03
C GLN A 46 7.78 -12.04 19.91
N LYS A 47 7.99 -11.51 21.11
CA LYS A 47 8.94 -12.09 22.06
C LYS A 47 8.18 -12.72 23.22
N ILE A 48 8.50 -13.97 23.54
CA ILE A 48 8.08 -14.61 24.80
C ILE A 48 9.07 -14.16 25.89
N PHE A 49 8.55 -13.75 27.05
CA PHE A 49 9.34 -13.20 28.17
C PHE A 49 10.26 -12.03 27.79
N LYS A 50 9.89 -11.21 26.79
CA LYS A 50 10.69 -10.09 26.24
C LYS A 50 12.06 -10.46 25.64
N VAL A 51 12.46 -11.73 25.65
CA VAL A 51 13.80 -12.17 25.21
C VAL A 51 13.76 -13.22 24.08
N ILE A 52 12.80 -14.16 24.09
CA ILE A 52 12.80 -15.30 23.14
C ILE A 52 11.97 -14.95 21.89
N PRO A 53 12.56 -14.90 20.68
CA PRO A 53 11.81 -14.64 19.46
C PRO A 53 10.80 -15.77 19.14
N TYR A 54 9.55 -15.40 18.91
CA TYR A 54 8.43 -16.31 18.59
C TYR A 54 7.86 -16.06 17.18
N LYS A 55 6.67 -16.59 16.90
CA LYS A 55 5.94 -16.41 15.66
C LYS A 55 5.68 -14.92 15.38
N ARG A 56 5.60 -14.59 14.09
CA ARG A 56 5.19 -13.24 13.68
C ARG A 56 3.70 -13.08 13.87
N PRO A 57 3.23 -11.89 14.25
CA PRO A 57 1.81 -11.62 14.48
C PRO A 57 1.00 -11.70 13.18
N SER A 58 1.61 -11.46 12.03
CA SER A 58 0.95 -11.57 10.73
C SER A 58 1.87 -12.17 9.67
N SER A 59 1.27 -12.56 8.55
CA SER A 59 1.98 -13.02 7.36
C SER A 59 2.37 -11.87 6.40
N SER A 60 2.19 -10.61 6.82
CA SER A 60 2.54 -9.42 6.02
C SER A 60 3.97 -9.47 5.54
N PHE A 61 4.21 -9.11 4.28
CA PHE A 61 5.52 -9.21 3.67
C PHE A 61 5.71 -8.25 2.49
N GLY A 62 6.93 -7.72 2.39
CA GLY A 62 7.43 -6.92 1.28
C GLY A 62 6.81 -5.53 1.19
N TYR A 63 6.95 -4.91 0.03
CA TYR A 63 6.59 -3.51 -0.21
C TYR A 63 5.16 -3.14 0.24
N SER A 64 4.18 -3.99 -0.09
CA SER A 64 2.76 -3.72 0.19
C SER A 64 2.30 -4.24 1.56
N GLN A 65 3.16 -4.97 2.30
CA GLN A 65 2.80 -5.69 3.53
C GLN A 65 1.55 -6.57 3.42
N ALA A 66 1.21 -7.01 2.20
CA ALA A 66 0.03 -7.85 1.98
C ALA A 66 0.17 -9.20 2.70
N VAL A 67 -0.88 -9.58 3.43
CA VAL A 67 -1.00 -10.91 4.03
C VAL A 67 -1.25 -11.98 2.96
N LYS A 68 -0.88 -13.23 3.26
CA LYS A 68 -0.94 -14.34 2.29
C LYS A 68 -2.34 -14.51 1.67
N GLY A 69 -3.39 -14.52 2.49
CA GLY A 69 -4.77 -14.71 2.03
C GLY A 69 -5.21 -13.65 1.02
N THR A 70 -5.04 -12.37 1.33
CA THR A 70 -5.40 -11.26 0.44
C THR A 70 -4.55 -11.26 -0.83
N TRP A 71 -3.26 -11.61 -0.73
CA TRP A 71 -2.40 -11.74 -1.90
C TRP A 71 -2.86 -12.87 -2.83
N ASP A 72 -3.24 -14.02 -2.28
CA ASP A 72 -3.74 -15.15 -3.06
C ASP A 72 -5.07 -14.80 -3.75
N GLN A 73 -5.94 -14.04 -3.08
CA GLN A 73 -7.16 -13.49 -3.71
C GLN A 73 -6.82 -12.58 -4.89
N TYR A 74 -5.91 -11.62 -4.70
CA TYR A 74 -5.43 -10.76 -5.79
C TYR A 74 -4.92 -11.57 -6.98
N LYS A 75 -4.08 -12.59 -6.74
CA LYS A 75 -3.53 -13.42 -7.81
C LYS A 75 -4.63 -14.15 -8.59
N LYS A 76 -5.65 -14.66 -7.90
CA LYS A 76 -6.79 -15.34 -8.53
C LYS A 76 -7.61 -14.37 -9.37
N GLU A 77 -8.00 -13.24 -8.80
CA GLU A 77 -8.87 -12.27 -9.46
C GLU A 77 -8.21 -11.52 -10.62
N THR A 78 -6.89 -11.39 -10.60
CA THR A 78 -6.12 -10.73 -11.67
C THR A 78 -5.45 -11.70 -12.64
N ASN A 79 -5.65 -13.02 -12.44
CA ASN A 79 -4.96 -14.10 -13.15
C ASN A 79 -3.41 -14.00 -13.11
N ASN A 80 -2.85 -13.31 -12.11
CA ASN A 80 -1.42 -13.05 -11.99
C ASN A 80 -0.71 -14.15 -11.16
N LYS A 81 -0.66 -15.37 -11.71
CA LYS A 81 -0.16 -16.57 -11.01
C LYS A 81 1.32 -16.46 -10.58
N LEU A 82 2.12 -15.63 -11.25
CA LEU A 82 3.54 -15.44 -10.96
C LEU A 82 3.83 -14.20 -10.11
N ALA A 83 2.81 -13.48 -9.63
CA ALA A 83 3.01 -12.32 -8.77
C ALA A 83 3.69 -12.68 -7.45
N THR A 84 4.67 -11.87 -7.04
CA THR A 84 5.40 -12.04 -5.78
C THR A 84 5.31 -10.77 -4.93
N ARG A 85 5.17 -10.95 -3.61
CA ARG A 85 5.08 -9.85 -2.63
C ARG A 85 6.38 -9.04 -2.49
N ALA A 86 7.49 -9.59 -2.96
CA ALA A 86 8.81 -8.96 -2.93
C ALA A 86 9.06 -8.01 -4.12
N ARG A 87 8.28 -8.11 -5.21
CA ARG A 87 8.51 -7.28 -6.41
C ARG A 87 7.68 -6.00 -6.35
N PHE A 88 8.35 -4.86 -6.37
CA PHE A 88 7.71 -3.54 -6.37
C PHE A 88 6.57 -3.42 -7.39
N ARG A 89 6.81 -3.87 -8.65
CA ARG A 89 5.80 -3.85 -9.72
C ARG A 89 4.52 -4.57 -9.33
N ASP A 90 4.62 -5.74 -8.72
CA ASP A 90 3.46 -6.54 -8.35
C ASP A 90 2.77 -5.96 -7.11
N SER A 91 3.55 -5.40 -6.19
CA SER A 91 3.05 -4.74 -4.98
C SER A 91 2.24 -3.48 -5.31
N VAL A 92 2.67 -2.66 -6.28
CA VAL A 92 1.88 -1.51 -6.71
C VAL A 92 0.62 -1.93 -7.48
N ASP A 93 0.69 -2.97 -8.32
CA ASP A 93 -0.51 -3.51 -8.99
C ASP A 93 -1.52 -4.06 -7.97
N PHE A 94 -1.05 -4.73 -6.92
CA PHE A 94 -1.86 -5.18 -5.80
C PHE A 94 -2.57 -4.01 -5.10
N ILE A 95 -1.86 -2.90 -4.82
CA ILE A 95 -2.47 -1.70 -4.23
C ILE A 95 -3.52 -1.10 -5.18
N GLY A 96 -3.25 -1.10 -6.48
CA GLY A 96 -4.21 -0.69 -7.50
C GLY A 96 -5.50 -1.51 -7.44
N TRP A 97 -5.37 -2.85 -7.50
CA TRP A 97 -6.50 -3.77 -7.35
C TRP A 97 -7.26 -3.58 -6.02
N TYR A 98 -6.53 -3.44 -4.91
CA TYR A 98 -7.14 -3.31 -3.58
C TYR A 98 -7.96 -2.03 -3.46
N THR A 99 -7.40 -0.89 -3.90
CA THR A 99 -8.09 0.41 -3.84
C THR A 99 -9.27 0.49 -4.83
N ASP A 100 -9.21 -0.21 -5.97
CA ASP A 100 -10.36 -0.39 -6.86
C ASP A 100 -11.50 -1.17 -6.20
N LYS A 101 -11.17 -2.26 -5.50
CA LYS A 101 -12.14 -3.00 -4.69
C LYS A 101 -12.70 -2.15 -3.54
N THR A 102 -11.85 -1.39 -2.85
CA THR A 102 -12.28 -0.45 -1.81
C THR A 102 -13.30 0.56 -2.35
N GLU A 103 -13.06 1.13 -3.53
CA GLU A 103 -14.00 2.08 -4.16
C GLU A 103 -15.34 1.40 -4.50
N LYS A 104 -15.30 0.17 -5.04
CA LYS A 104 -16.51 -0.59 -5.38
C LYS A 104 -17.34 -0.96 -4.15
N LEU A 105 -16.68 -1.45 -3.10
CA LEU A 105 -17.31 -1.99 -1.88
C LEU A 105 -17.71 -0.90 -0.89
N LEU A 106 -16.83 0.07 -0.64
CA LEU A 106 -16.99 1.07 0.42
C LEU A 106 -17.33 2.47 -0.13
N LYS A 107 -17.42 2.65 -1.46
CA LYS A 107 -17.68 3.93 -2.11
C LYS A 107 -16.68 5.03 -1.75
N ILE A 108 -15.46 4.65 -1.40
CA ILE A 108 -14.37 5.58 -1.10
C ILE A 108 -13.64 5.90 -2.40
N SER A 109 -13.58 7.18 -2.77
CA SER A 109 -12.81 7.61 -3.94
C SER A 109 -11.34 7.22 -3.83
N LYS A 110 -10.73 6.79 -4.93
CA LYS A 110 -9.27 6.57 -4.99
C LYS A 110 -8.43 7.83 -4.71
N LYS A 111 -9.04 9.03 -4.74
CA LYS A 111 -8.38 10.30 -4.39
C LYS A 111 -8.44 10.63 -2.90
N ASP A 112 -9.29 9.95 -2.13
CA ASP A 112 -9.40 10.09 -0.67
C ASP A 112 -8.35 9.21 0.01
N VAL A 113 -7.12 9.72 0.08
CA VAL A 113 -5.96 9.00 0.62
C VAL A 113 -6.21 8.51 2.05
N TYR A 114 -6.81 9.37 2.88
CA TYR A 114 -7.06 9.08 4.28
C TYR A 114 -7.96 7.86 4.44
N ARG A 115 -9.14 7.86 3.80
CA ARG A 115 -10.08 6.74 3.90
C ARG A 115 -9.60 5.50 3.17
N GLN A 116 -8.89 5.66 2.04
CA GLN A 116 -8.28 4.53 1.34
C GLN A 116 -7.26 3.81 2.24
N TYR A 117 -6.41 4.55 2.96
CA TYR A 117 -5.45 3.94 3.86
C TYR A 117 -6.10 3.26 5.06
N LEU A 118 -7.13 3.87 5.66
CA LEU A 118 -7.91 3.23 6.73
C LEU A 118 -8.49 1.88 6.27
N ALA A 119 -9.09 1.81 5.08
CA ALA A 119 -9.62 0.57 4.53
C ALA A 119 -8.51 -0.43 4.13
N TYR A 120 -7.34 0.06 3.72
CA TYR A 120 -6.18 -0.76 3.41
C TYR A 120 -5.62 -1.47 4.65
N HIS A 121 -5.47 -0.72 5.74
CA HIS A 121 -4.90 -1.23 6.97
C HIS A 121 -5.90 -2.10 7.77
N GLU A 122 -7.15 -1.65 7.90
CA GLU A 122 -8.15 -2.39 8.69
C GLU A 122 -8.78 -3.55 7.93
N GLY A 123 -8.76 -3.52 6.59
CA GLY A 123 -9.55 -4.43 5.76
C GLY A 123 -10.96 -3.93 5.50
N TRP A 124 -11.57 -4.35 4.38
CA TRP A 124 -12.90 -3.87 3.97
C TRP A 124 -14.00 -4.13 5.02
N GLY A 125 -14.00 -5.32 5.63
CA GLY A 125 -15.03 -5.70 6.61
C GLY A 125 -14.90 -4.98 7.95
N ASN A 126 -13.67 -4.68 8.38
CA ASN A 126 -13.43 -4.01 9.66
C ASN A 126 -13.35 -2.48 9.54
N TYR A 127 -13.33 -1.93 8.32
CA TYR A 127 -13.29 -0.48 8.10
C TYR A 127 -14.34 0.27 8.92
N LYS A 128 -15.58 -0.24 9.05
CA LYS A 128 -16.63 0.38 9.87
C LYS A 128 -16.23 0.66 11.33
N ASN A 129 -15.26 -0.10 11.86
CA ASN A 129 -14.78 0.00 13.24
C ASN A 129 -13.49 0.83 13.37
N TYR A 130 -12.97 1.45 12.29
CA TYR A 130 -11.67 2.13 12.29
C TYR A 130 -11.57 3.20 13.39
N LYS A 131 -12.71 3.81 13.78
CA LYS A 131 -12.78 4.86 14.81
C LYS A 131 -12.27 4.40 16.19
N ASN A 132 -12.33 3.10 16.46
CA ASN A 132 -11.86 2.51 17.71
C ASN A 132 -10.34 2.31 17.73
N ASN A 133 -9.68 2.41 16.58
CA ASN A 133 -8.24 2.24 16.45
C ASN A 133 -7.56 3.61 16.27
N GLN A 134 -7.22 4.28 17.36
CA GLN A 134 -6.56 5.59 17.31
C GLN A 134 -5.20 5.55 16.60
N LYS A 135 -4.49 4.41 16.67
CA LYS A 135 -3.21 4.24 15.98
C LYS A 135 -3.37 4.31 14.46
N VAL A 136 -4.36 3.63 13.89
CA VAL A 136 -4.58 3.67 12.43
C VAL A 136 -5.00 5.04 11.94
N ILE A 137 -5.77 5.79 12.73
CA ILE A 137 -6.14 7.19 12.44
C ILE A 137 -4.89 8.06 12.29
N ILE A 138 -3.94 7.94 13.23
CA ILE A 138 -2.68 8.69 13.18
C ILE A 138 -1.86 8.27 11.95
N LEU A 139 -1.77 6.97 11.64
CA LEU A 139 -1.07 6.50 10.45
C LEU A 139 -1.71 7.03 9.16
N ALA A 140 -3.05 7.03 9.06
CA ALA A 140 -3.77 7.55 7.90
C ALA A 140 -3.52 9.05 7.67
N LYS A 141 -3.38 9.84 8.74
CA LYS A 141 -2.97 11.26 8.64
C LYS A 141 -1.57 11.40 8.06
N LYS A 142 -0.59 10.65 8.58
CA LYS A 142 0.79 10.64 8.07
C LYS A 142 0.87 10.21 6.60
N VAL A 143 0.08 9.21 6.19
CA VAL A 143 -0.01 8.77 4.80
C VAL A 143 -0.56 9.88 3.91
N THR A 144 -1.56 10.62 4.39
CA THR A 144 -2.14 11.76 3.66
C THR A 144 -1.13 12.87 3.44
N GLU A 145 -0.35 13.21 4.48
CA GLU A 145 0.75 14.18 4.39
C GLU A 145 1.81 13.73 3.39
N GLN A 146 2.28 12.49 3.50
CA GLN A 146 3.27 11.91 2.58
C GLN A 146 2.79 11.86 1.13
N ALA A 147 1.52 11.52 0.91
CA ALA A 147 0.89 11.54 -0.40
C ALA A 147 0.84 12.95 -1.01
N ASN A 148 0.59 13.98 -0.19
CA ASN A 148 0.62 15.37 -0.66
C ASN A 148 2.03 15.79 -1.11
N GLU A 149 3.07 15.34 -0.41
CA GLU A 149 4.46 15.55 -0.84
C GLU A 149 4.75 14.87 -2.18
N TYR A 150 4.39 13.60 -2.32
CA TYR A 150 4.59 12.88 -3.59
C TYR A 150 3.79 13.51 -4.72
N ARG A 151 2.57 14.01 -4.46
CA ARG A 151 1.78 14.76 -5.45
C ARG A 151 2.50 16.03 -5.90
N LYS A 152 3.11 16.79 -4.98
CA LYS A 152 3.91 17.98 -5.31
C LYS A 152 5.14 17.60 -6.15
N GLN A 153 5.85 16.53 -5.77
CA GLN A 153 7.02 16.04 -6.51
C GLN A 153 6.65 15.59 -7.93
N LEU A 154 5.53 14.87 -8.08
CA LEU A 154 5.04 14.39 -9.38
C LEU A 154 4.73 15.55 -10.33
N LYS A 155 4.03 16.59 -9.84
CA LYS A 155 3.74 17.80 -10.62
C LYS A 155 5.02 18.51 -11.09
N LYS A 156 6.07 18.55 -10.26
CA LYS A 156 7.38 19.13 -10.65
C LYS A 156 8.08 18.29 -11.71
N CYS A 157 8.04 16.96 -11.58
CA CYS A 157 8.66 16.04 -12.53
C CYS A 157 7.98 16.12 -13.92
N GLN A 158 6.66 16.18 -13.96
CA GLN A 158 5.88 16.31 -15.21
C GLN A 158 6.13 17.62 -15.96
N LYS A 159 6.54 18.70 -15.27
CA LYS A 159 6.90 19.96 -15.92
C LYS A 159 8.28 19.95 -16.57
N ARG A 160 9.11 18.94 -16.28
CA ARG A 160 10.48 18.81 -16.75
C ARG A 160 10.63 17.74 -17.85
N LEU A 161 9.55 16.99 -18.08
CA LEU A 161 9.39 16.02 -19.17
C LEU A 161 8.61 16.70 -20.30
#